data_AF-A0A8K0IY87-F1
#
_entry.id   AF-A0A8K0IY87-F1
#
_cell.length_a   1.000
_cell.length_b   1.000
_cell.length_c   1.000
_cell.angle_alpha   90.00
_cell.angle_beta   90.00
_cell.angle_gamma   90.00
#
_symmetry.space_group_name_H-M   'P 1'
#
loop_
_entity.id
_entity.type
_entity.pdbx_description
1 polymer ?
#
loop_
_entity_poly.entity_id
_entity_poly.type
_entity_poly.pdbx_seq_one_letter_code
_entity_poly.pdbx_strand_id
1 'polypeptide(L)'
;MSYMSCFLEVSLISVLESLACITEGSLSAVVIHVLLRSGEGLISNVVYALLGVSAMSRVHKSATILQQLAALCSLCERTTWKAVLCWNSLCGWLQSTVQSLPSEYLIQGEAETIVPLWLEALASAASDYLDSKSSDANRSDHVHMQGKGGRTLKRIIRDFADSHRNAPNPT
;
A
#
# COMPACT_ATOMS: atom_id res chain seq x y z
N MET A 1 11.00 -6.31 4.12
CA MET A 1 9.79 -5.51 4.41
C MET A 1 10.05 -4.32 5.34
N SER A 2 10.87 -4.43 6.40
CA SER A 2 11.15 -3.29 7.29
C SER A 2 11.77 -2.07 6.60
N TYR A 3 12.77 -2.29 5.74
CA TYR A 3 13.39 -1.22 4.94
C TYR A 3 12.39 -0.50 4.02
N MET A 4 11.51 -1.23 3.34
CA MET A 4 10.49 -0.62 2.47
C MET A 4 9.52 0.26 3.23
N SER A 5 9.03 -0.20 4.38
CA SER A 5 8.15 0.62 5.21
C SER A 5 8.86 1.85 5.78
N CYS A 6 10.16 1.75 6.11
CA CYS A 6 10.97 2.91 6.52
C CYS A 6 11.14 3.92 5.35
N PHE A 7 11.48 3.42 4.16
CA PHE A 7 11.59 4.22 2.95
C PHE A 7 10.27 4.96 2.66
N LEU A 8 9.13 4.26 2.73
CA LEU A 8 7.81 4.86 2.50
C LEU A 8 7.42 5.88 3.59
N GLU A 9 7.82 5.65 4.83
CA GLU A 9 7.60 6.60 5.93
C GLU A 9 8.34 7.92 5.67
N VAL A 10 9.64 7.83 5.41
CA VAL A 10 10.48 9.01 5.13
C VAL A 10 10.01 9.73 3.86
N SER A 11 9.63 8.96 2.84
CA SER A 11 9.04 9.45 1.60
C SER A 11 7.78 10.28 1.85
N LEU A 12 6.88 9.75 2.68
CA LEU A 12 5.61 10.40 2.99
C LEU A 12 5.81 11.67 3.81
N ILE A 13 6.72 11.67 4.79
CA ILE A 13 7.09 12.88 5.54
C ILE A 13 7.64 13.95 4.58
N SER A 14 8.59 13.57 3.71
CA SER A 14 9.18 14.50 2.73
C SER A 14 8.14 15.10 1.79
N VAL A 15 7.18 14.31 1.30
CA VAL A 15 6.09 14.78 0.43
C VAL A 15 5.09 15.66 1.19
N LEU A 16 4.79 15.33 2.46
CA LEU A 16 3.92 16.15 3.31
C LEU A 16 4.53 17.53 3.58
N GLU A 17 5.82 17.59 3.91
CA GLU A 17 6.52 18.85 4.19
C GLU A 17 6.65 19.74 2.93
N SER A 18 6.71 19.13 1.74
CA SER A 18 6.87 19.82 0.47
C SER A 18 5.56 20.01 -0.31
N LEU A 19 4.40 19.75 0.31
CA LEU A 19 3.10 19.73 -0.38
C LEU A 19 2.79 21.05 -1.13
N ALA A 20 3.25 22.19 -0.58
CA ALA A 20 3.06 23.50 -1.18
C ALA A 20 3.86 23.71 -2.48
N CYS A 21 5.02 23.06 -2.63
CA CYS A 21 5.85 23.14 -3.82
C CYS A 21 6.86 21.99 -3.88
N ILE A 22 6.55 20.97 -4.69
CA ILE A 22 7.51 19.90 -5.01
C ILE A 22 8.27 20.31 -6.27
N THR A 23 9.52 20.72 -6.09
CA THR A 23 10.42 21.09 -7.19
C THR A 23 11.04 19.85 -7.84
N GLU A 24 11.24 19.92 -9.16
CA GLU A 24 11.95 18.88 -9.90
C GLU A 24 13.40 18.76 -9.37
N GLY A 25 13.86 17.53 -9.13
CA GLY A 25 15.17 17.27 -8.50
C GLY A 25 15.16 17.27 -6.96
N SER A 26 14.06 17.64 -6.30
CA SER A 26 13.91 17.46 -4.84
C SER A 26 13.85 15.97 -4.46
N LEU A 27 14.11 15.67 -3.18
CA LEU A 27 13.94 14.31 -2.65
C LEU A 27 12.53 13.77 -2.92
N SER A 28 11.51 14.62 -2.75
CA SER A 28 10.10 14.26 -2.95
C SER A 28 9.81 13.91 -4.42
N ALA A 29 10.36 14.67 -5.37
CA ALA A 29 10.26 14.35 -6.80
C ALA A 29 10.96 13.02 -7.14
N VAL A 30 12.16 12.79 -6.61
CA VAL A 30 12.90 11.53 -6.81
C VAL A 30 12.10 10.34 -6.28
N VAL A 31 11.57 10.46 -5.06
CA VAL A 31 10.72 9.43 -4.44
C VAL A 31 9.49 9.13 -5.30
N ILE A 32 8.79 10.15 -5.79
CA ILE A 32 7.60 9.97 -6.65
C ILE A 32 7.97 9.19 -7.91
N HIS A 33 9.09 9.51 -8.56
CA HIS A 33 9.56 8.78 -9.74
C HIS A 33 9.99 7.34 -9.41
N VAL A 34 10.65 7.10 -8.28
CA VAL A 34 11.00 5.74 -7.84
C VAL A 34 9.74 4.91 -7.64
N LEU A 35 8.72 5.46 -6.96
CA LEU A 35 7.46 4.78 -6.73
C LEU A 35 6.68 4.54 -8.02
N LEU A 36 6.66 5.49 -8.95
CA LEU A 36 6.05 5.26 -10.27
C LEU A 36 6.69 4.05 -10.98
N ARG A 37 8.02 3.94 -10.95
CA ARG A 37 8.75 2.87 -11.66
C ARG A 37 8.72 1.52 -10.95
N SER A 38 8.56 1.50 -9.64
CA SER A 38 8.68 0.28 -8.83
C SER A 38 7.39 -0.13 -8.10
N GLY A 39 6.34 0.69 -8.15
CA GLY A 39 5.10 0.50 -7.41
C GLY A 39 4.38 -0.80 -7.76
N GLU A 40 4.35 -1.18 -9.04
CA GLU A 40 3.79 -2.45 -9.48
C GLU A 40 4.53 -3.64 -8.87
N GLY A 41 5.86 -3.65 -8.96
CA GLY A 41 6.69 -4.69 -8.34
C GLY A 41 6.56 -4.71 -6.82
N LEU A 42 6.35 -3.56 -6.17
CA LEU A 42 6.10 -3.48 -4.73
C LEU A 42 4.77 -4.14 -4.36
N ILE A 43 3.67 -3.83 -5.06
CA ILE A 43 2.36 -4.47 -4.82
C ILE A 43 2.45 -5.97 -5.07
N SER A 44 3.03 -6.38 -6.20
CA SER A 44 3.24 -7.79 -6.55
C SER A 44 3.99 -8.54 -5.44
N ASN A 45 5.13 -8.01 -4.98
CA ASN A 45 5.90 -8.64 -3.90
C ASN A 45 5.13 -8.71 -2.57
N VAL A 46 4.29 -7.72 -2.26
CA VAL A 46 3.44 -7.76 -1.06
C VAL A 46 2.39 -8.85 -1.17
N VAL A 47 1.74 -8.99 -2.33
CA VAL A 47 0.73 -10.03 -2.59
C VAL A 47 1.35 -11.42 -2.53
N TYR A 48 2.49 -11.65 -3.20
CA TYR A 48 3.22 -12.92 -3.11
C TYR A 48 3.67 -13.24 -1.67
N ALA A 49 4.09 -12.23 -0.90
CA ALA A 49 4.42 -12.43 0.51
C ALA A 49 3.20 -12.85 1.34
N LEU A 50 1.98 -12.52 0.93
CA LEU A 50 0.74 -12.94 1.60
C LEU A 50 0.25 -14.32 1.13
N LEU A 51 0.81 -14.87 0.06
CA LEU A 51 0.49 -16.21 -0.45
C LEU A 51 1.46 -17.30 0.04
N GLY A 52 2.64 -16.94 0.56
CA GLY A 52 3.65 -17.94 0.98
C GLY A 52 3.51 -18.49 2.41
N VAL A 53 4.30 -19.52 2.74
CA VAL A 53 4.31 -20.32 3.99
C VAL A 53 4.48 -19.58 5.34
N SER A 54 4.63 -18.25 5.32
CA SER A 54 4.70 -17.40 6.51
C SER A 54 3.87 -16.12 6.36
N ALA A 55 2.83 -16.15 5.53
CA ALA A 55 1.96 -15.01 5.26
C ALA A 55 1.47 -14.29 6.53
N MET A 56 1.05 -15.06 7.55
CA MET A 56 0.54 -14.52 8.81
C MET A 56 1.54 -13.62 9.56
N SER A 57 2.83 -13.94 9.57
CA SER A 57 3.84 -13.09 10.21
C SER A 57 4.11 -11.80 9.43
N ARG A 58 3.71 -11.78 8.16
CA ARG A 58 3.92 -10.67 7.21
C ARG A 58 2.72 -9.73 7.12
N VAL A 59 1.51 -10.18 7.47
CA VAL A 59 0.25 -9.42 7.43
C VAL A 59 0.39 -7.99 7.94
N HIS A 60 0.95 -7.80 9.14
CA HIS A 60 1.03 -6.46 9.72
C HIS A 60 1.89 -5.52 8.87
N LYS A 61 3.07 -5.97 8.45
CA LYS A 61 4.01 -5.14 7.70
C LYS A 61 3.54 -4.93 6.26
N SER A 62 2.91 -5.94 5.65
CA SER A 62 2.23 -5.81 4.35
C SER A 62 1.14 -4.75 4.40
N ALA A 63 0.24 -4.83 5.38
CA ALA A 63 -0.80 -3.81 5.56
C ALA A 63 -0.20 -2.41 5.76
N THR A 64 0.88 -2.28 6.55
CA THR A 64 1.55 -1.00 6.77
C THR A 64 2.12 -0.43 5.48
N ILE A 65 2.84 -1.24 4.69
CA ILE A 65 3.39 -0.83 3.39
C ILE A 65 2.27 -0.36 2.46
N LEU A 66 1.18 -1.12 2.40
CA LEU A 66 0.02 -0.79 1.58
C LEU A 66 -0.66 0.51 2.02
N GLN A 67 -0.84 0.73 3.32
CA GLN A 67 -1.37 1.98 3.88
C GLN A 67 -0.49 3.18 3.52
N GLN A 68 0.84 3.07 3.71
CA GLN A 68 1.79 4.14 3.41
C GLN A 68 1.80 4.48 1.91
N LEU A 69 1.80 3.45 1.04
CA LEU A 69 1.75 3.65 -0.40
C LEU A 69 0.43 4.31 -0.84
N ALA A 70 -0.71 3.85 -0.31
CA ALA A 70 -2.01 4.44 -0.58
C ALA A 70 -2.09 5.91 -0.14
N ALA A 71 -1.51 6.23 1.02
CA ALA A 71 -1.40 7.60 1.52
C ALA A 71 -0.53 8.48 0.61
N LEU A 72 0.61 7.98 0.12
CA LEU A 72 1.46 8.69 -0.84
C LEU A 72 0.75 8.98 -2.17
N CYS A 73 0.07 7.98 -2.74
CA CYS A 73 -0.73 8.18 -3.96
C CYS A 73 -1.85 9.21 -3.74
N SER A 74 -2.51 9.18 -2.58
CA SER A 74 -3.56 10.13 -2.21
C SER A 74 -3.04 11.56 -2.02
N LEU A 75 -1.82 11.71 -1.49
CA LEU A 75 -1.18 13.02 -1.36
C LEU A 75 -0.80 13.62 -2.71
N CYS A 76 -0.18 12.82 -3.59
CA CYS A 76 0.24 13.28 -4.91
C CYS A 76 -0.96 13.70 -5.77
N GLU A 77 -2.13 13.10 -5.55
CA GLU A 77 -3.37 13.50 -6.22
C GLU A 77 -3.82 14.93 -5.91
N ARG A 78 -3.36 15.50 -4.79
CA ARG A 78 -3.63 16.89 -4.37
C ARG A 78 -2.57 17.87 -4.89
N THR A 79 -1.57 17.42 -5.62
CA THR A 79 -0.47 18.25 -6.14
C THR A 79 -0.38 18.20 -7.65
N THR A 80 0.54 19.00 -8.23
CA THR A 80 0.87 18.95 -9.65
C THR A 80 1.44 17.60 -10.11
N TRP A 81 1.86 16.75 -9.16
CA TRP A 81 2.42 15.42 -9.43
C TRP A 81 1.36 14.33 -9.63
N LYS A 82 0.07 14.65 -9.60
CA LYS A 82 -1.03 13.73 -9.94
C LYS A 82 -0.83 13.03 -11.29
N ALA A 83 -0.24 13.72 -12.27
CA ALA A 83 0.03 13.15 -13.59
C ALA A 83 1.12 12.07 -13.58
N VAL A 84 1.96 12.03 -12.53
CA VAL A 84 3.07 11.08 -12.38
C VAL A 84 2.68 9.95 -11.44
N LEU A 85 2.15 10.27 -10.25
CA LEU A 85 1.72 9.29 -9.26
C LEU A 85 0.35 9.72 -8.70
N CYS A 86 -0.62 8.83 -8.78
CA CYS A 86 -1.97 9.10 -8.26
C CYS A 86 -2.66 7.81 -7.84
N TRP A 87 -3.89 7.93 -7.33
CA TRP A 87 -4.72 6.80 -6.99
C TRP A 87 -4.90 5.80 -8.14
N ASN A 88 -5.06 6.28 -9.38
CA ASN A 88 -5.19 5.41 -10.56
C ASN A 88 -3.95 4.55 -10.80
N SER A 89 -2.75 5.03 -10.46
CA SER A 89 -1.53 4.22 -10.51
C SER A 89 -1.63 3.02 -9.58
N LEU A 90 -2.08 3.24 -8.33
CA LEU A 90 -2.29 2.18 -7.35
C LEU A 90 -3.36 1.18 -7.81
N CYS A 91 -4.49 1.66 -8.34
CA CYS A 91 -5.53 0.82 -8.92
C CYS A 91 -4.98 -0.09 -10.02
N GLY A 92 -4.24 0.49 -10.98
CA GLY A 92 -3.64 -0.24 -12.08
C GLY A 92 -2.63 -1.29 -11.61
N TRP A 93 -1.78 -0.97 -10.63
CA TRP A 93 -0.80 -1.91 -10.08
C TRP A 93 -1.45 -3.09 -9.36
N LEU A 94 -2.48 -2.83 -8.57
CA LEU A 94 -3.21 -3.89 -7.87
C LEU A 94 -3.96 -4.79 -8.86
N GLN A 95 -4.63 -4.18 -9.84
CA GLN A 95 -5.32 -4.93 -10.89
C GLN A 95 -4.36 -5.78 -11.72
N SER A 96 -3.25 -5.19 -12.19
CA SER A 96 -2.20 -5.92 -12.93
C SER A 96 -1.65 -7.08 -12.11
N THR A 97 -1.33 -6.83 -10.83
CA THR A 97 -0.82 -7.87 -9.92
C THR A 97 -1.79 -9.04 -9.82
N VAL A 98 -3.07 -8.77 -9.52
CA VAL A 98 -4.08 -9.82 -9.35
C VAL A 98 -4.33 -10.59 -10.65
N GLN A 99 -4.34 -9.90 -11.80
CA GLN A 99 -4.51 -10.53 -13.12
C GLN A 99 -3.28 -11.35 -13.56
N SER A 100 -2.09 -10.98 -13.09
CA SER A 100 -0.84 -11.68 -13.40
C SER A 100 -0.59 -12.90 -12.52
N LEU A 101 -1.36 -13.07 -11.43
CA LEU A 101 -1.22 -14.24 -10.57
C LEU A 101 -1.63 -15.50 -11.33
N PRO A 102 -0.84 -16.60 -11.23
CA PRO A 102 -1.26 -17.88 -11.77
C PRO A 102 -2.57 -18.33 -11.13
N SER A 103 -3.43 -19.00 -11.93
CA SER A 103 -4.78 -19.41 -11.53
C SER A 103 -4.84 -20.29 -10.28
N GLU A 104 -3.72 -20.93 -9.93
CA GLU A 104 -3.60 -21.83 -8.78
C GLU A 104 -3.46 -21.07 -7.45
N TYR A 105 -3.08 -19.79 -7.50
CA TYR A 105 -2.89 -18.96 -6.32
C TYR A 105 -4.16 -18.26 -5.84
N LEU A 106 -5.21 -18.19 -6.66
CA LEU A 106 -6.46 -17.52 -6.31
C LEU A 106 -7.61 -18.53 -6.32
N ILE A 107 -8.54 -18.34 -5.40
CA ILE A 107 -9.78 -19.11 -5.39
C ILE A 107 -10.65 -18.63 -6.57
N GLN A 108 -11.45 -19.53 -7.15
CA GLN A 108 -12.34 -19.18 -8.26
C GLN A 108 -13.24 -17.98 -7.89
N GLY A 109 -13.21 -16.92 -8.72
CA GLY A 109 -13.98 -15.69 -8.50
C GLY A 109 -13.34 -14.69 -7.53
N GLU A 110 -12.19 -15.01 -6.93
CA GLU A 110 -11.51 -14.14 -5.97
C GLU A 110 -10.89 -12.93 -6.67
N ALA A 111 -10.32 -13.10 -7.86
CA ALA A 111 -9.65 -12.05 -8.63
C ALA A 111 -10.57 -10.85 -8.90
N GLU A 112 -11.86 -11.09 -9.13
CA GLU A 112 -12.87 -10.06 -9.40
C GLU A 112 -13.30 -9.30 -8.14
N THR A 113 -13.23 -9.95 -6.96
CA THR A 113 -13.68 -9.39 -5.68
C THR A 113 -12.56 -8.72 -4.89
N ILE A 114 -11.32 -9.20 -5.02
CA ILE A 114 -10.20 -8.76 -4.19
C ILE A 114 -9.82 -7.30 -4.48
N VAL A 115 -9.77 -6.91 -5.75
CA VAL A 115 -9.38 -5.56 -6.18
C VAL A 115 -10.32 -4.50 -5.61
N PRO A 116 -11.65 -4.52 -5.82
CA PRO A 116 -12.53 -3.50 -5.27
C PRO A 116 -12.52 -3.46 -3.74
N LEU A 117 -12.50 -4.62 -3.08
CA LEU A 117 -12.49 -4.72 -1.62
C LEU A 117 -11.21 -4.14 -1.01
N TRP A 118 -10.06 -4.40 -1.61
CA TRP A 118 -8.79 -3.85 -1.16
C TRP A 118 -8.72 -2.35 -1.42
N LEU A 119 -9.15 -1.87 -2.60
CA LEU A 119 -9.13 -0.43 -2.91
C LEU A 119 -9.98 0.39 -1.93
N GLU A 120 -11.17 -0.09 -1.57
CA GLU A 120 -12.03 0.59 -0.57
C GLU A 120 -11.34 0.69 0.80
N ALA A 121 -10.76 -0.42 1.27
CA ALA A 121 -10.05 -0.45 2.54
C ALA A 121 -8.77 0.41 2.51
N LEU A 122 -8.05 0.44 1.38
CA LEU A 122 -6.86 1.27 1.17
C LEU A 122 -7.22 2.75 1.23
N ALA A 123 -8.32 3.17 0.61
CA ALA A 123 -8.76 4.56 0.61
C ALA A 123 -9.06 5.04 2.04
N SER A 124 -9.80 4.23 2.79
CA SER A 124 -10.10 4.49 4.20
C SER A 124 -8.85 4.51 5.07
N ALA A 125 -7.93 3.56 4.86
CA ALA A 125 -6.68 3.48 5.61
C ALA A 125 -5.71 4.61 5.30
N ALA A 126 -5.68 5.09 4.05
CA ALA A 126 -4.90 6.22 3.62
C ALA A 126 -5.39 7.52 4.29
N SER A 127 -6.72 7.76 4.29
CA SER A 127 -7.31 8.90 4.98
C SER A 127 -6.94 8.91 6.47
N ASP A 128 -7.23 7.82 7.18
CA ASP A 128 -6.90 7.68 8.61
C ASP A 128 -5.43 8.02 8.91
N TYR A 129 -4.55 7.55 8.03
CA TYR A 129 -3.11 7.72 8.20
C TYR A 129 -2.68 9.17 7.97
N LEU A 130 -3.17 9.82 6.89
CA LEU A 130 -2.89 11.23 6.62
C LEU A 130 -3.47 12.14 7.70
N ASP A 131 -4.68 11.85 8.16
CA ASP A 131 -5.33 12.60 9.24
C ASP A 131 -4.47 12.54 10.51
N SER A 132 -3.99 11.34 10.88
CA SER A 132 -3.10 11.18 12.04
C SER A 132 -1.79 11.97 11.94
N LYS A 133 -1.25 12.12 10.72
CA LYS A 133 -0.01 12.88 10.47
C LYS A 133 -0.23 14.39 10.46
N SER A 134 -1.44 14.84 10.15
CA SER A 134 -1.82 16.26 10.18
C SER A 134 -2.16 16.77 11.58
N SER A 135 -2.64 15.88 12.47
CA SER A 135 -3.13 16.23 13.80
C SER A 135 -2.07 16.21 14.90
N ASP A 136 -0.98 15.45 14.75
CA ASP A 136 0.00 15.23 15.83
C ASP A 136 1.35 15.89 15.54
N ALA A 137 1.56 17.06 16.14
CA ALA A 137 2.88 17.69 16.25
C ALA A 137 3.80 17.03 17.30
N ASN A 138 3.36 15.98 18.04
CA ASN A 138 4.13 15.54 19.21
C ASN A 138 3.96 14.11 19.74
N ARG A 139 3.52 13.09 18.99
CA ARG A 139 3.45 11.70 19.54
C ARG A 139 3.88 10.56 18.60
N SER A 140 4.97 9.93 19.05
CA SER A 140 5.49 8.55 18.88
C SER A 140 5.37 7.80 17.54
N ASP A 141 6.48 7.15 17.19
CA ASP A 141 6.81 6.47 15.93
C ASP A 141 5.93 5.24 15.53
N HIS A 142 4.74 5.05 16.12
CA HIS A 142 3.99 3.77 16.05
C HIS A 142 2.49 3.91 15.69
N VAL A 143 2.11 4.87 14.83
CA VAL A 143 0.68 5.19 14.53
C VAL A 143 0.09 4.39 13.35
N HIS A 144 0.77 3.37 12.83
CA HIS A 144 0.19 2.54 11.77
C HIS A 144 -1.03 1.75 12.27
N MET A 145 -2.05 1.61 11.41
CA MET A 145 -3.24 0.79 11.69
C MET A 145 -4.10 1.23 12.89
N GLN A 146 -3.97 2.47 13.38
CA GLN A 146 -4.74 2.95 14.54
C GLN A 146 -6.15 3.45 14.20
N GLY A 147 -6.42 3.85 12.96
CA GLY A 147 -7.76 4.25 12.51
C GLY A 147 -8.68 3.07 12.14
N LYS A 148 -9.97 3.35 11.91
CA LYS A 148 -10.97 2.33 11.54
C LYS A 148 -10.66 1.69 10.18
N GLY A 149 -10.29 2.50 9.20
CA GLY A 149 -9.80 2.09 7.89
C GLY A 149 -8.52 1.26 7.99
N GLY A 150 -7.53 1.71 8.78
CA GLY A 150 -6.31 0.94 9.02
C GLY A 150 -6.58 -0.45 9.61
N ARG A 151 -7.41 -0.54 10.65
CA ARG A 151 -7.84 -1.85 11.21
C ARG A 151 -8.58 -2.72 10.20
N THR A 152 -9.39 -2.11 9.34
CA THR A 152 -10.14 -2.81 8.29
C THR A 152 -9.20 -3.36 7.23
N LEU A 153 -8.24 -2.56 6.75
CA LEU A 153 -7.18 -3.01 5.85
C LEU A 153 -6.40 -4.19 6.45
N LYS A 154 -5.95 -4.08 7.70
CA LYS A 154 -5.24 -5.21 8.35
C LYS A 154 -6.08 -6.47 8.46
N ARG A 155 -7.40 -6.35 8.64
CA ARG A 155 -8.32 -7.49 8.68
C ARG A 155 -8.41 -8.16 7.32
N ILE A 156 -8.73 -7.42 6.27
CA ILE A 156 -8.89 -8.00 4.92
C ILE A 156 -7.59 -8.66 4.41
N ILE A 157 -6.43 -8.07 4.71
CA ILE A 157 -5.12 -8.63 4.35
C ILE A 157 -4.85 -9.92 5.12
N ARG A 158 -5.31 -10.00 6.37
CA ARG A 158 -5.23 -11.22 7.17
C ARG A 158 -6.14 -12.31 6.62
N ASP A 159 -7.39 -11.95 6.31
CA ASP A 159 -8.39 -12.89 5.83
C ASP A 159 -7.96 -13.50 4.49
N PHE A 160 -7.37 -12.67 3.60
CA PHE A 160 -6.70 -13.14 2.38
C PHE A 160 -5.57 -14.13 2.72
N ALA A 161 -4.60 -13.74 3.55
CA ALA A 161 -3.48 -14.60 3.93
C ALA A 161 -3.91 -15.93 4.59
N ASP A 162 -4.98 -15.93 5.38
CA ASP A 162 -5.50 -17.12 6.06
C ASP A 162 -6.22 -18.06 5.08
N SER A 163 -6.99 -17.50 4.14
CA SER A 163 -7.68 -18.28 3.10
C SER A 163 -6.70 -19.04 2.20
N HIS A 164 -5.52 -18.47 1.96
CA HIS A 164 -4.46 -19.06 1.13
C HIS A 164 -3.45 -19.91 1.89
N ARG A 165 -3.55 -19.98 3.23
CA ARG A 165 -2.59 -20.71 4.08
C ARG A 165 -2.60 -22.23 3.85
N ASN A 166 -3.74 -22.78 3.43
CA ASN A 166 -3.96 -24.20 3.24
C ASN A 166 -4.05 -24.61 1.76
N ALA A 167 -3.88 -23.65 0.84
CA ALA A 167 -3.79 -23.98 -0.58
C ALA A 167 -2.52 -24.83 -0.80
N PRO A 168 -2.62 -26.00 -1.45
CA PRO A 168 -1.44 -26.78 -1.77
C PRO A 168 -0.51 -25.90 -2.61
N ASN A 169 0.76 -25.76 -2.18
CA ASN A 169 1.76 -25.05 -2.99
C ASN A 169 1.74 -25.65 -4.40
N PRO A 170 1.55 -24.86 -5.47
CA PRO A 170 1.75 -25.37 -6.82
C PRO A 170 3.21 -25.82 -6.94
N THR A 171 3.40 -27.12 -7.13
CA THR A 171 4.69 -27.78 -7.39
C THR A 171 5.26 -27.40 -8.74
#